data_AF-A0A165DI35-F1
#
_entry.id   AF-A0A165DI35-F1
#
_cell.length_a   1.000
_cell.length_b   1.000
_cell.length_c   1.000
_cell.angle_alpha   90.00
_cell.angle_beta   90.00
_cell.angle_gamma   90.00
#
_symmetry.space_group_name_H-M   'P 1'
#
loop_
_entity.id
_entity.type
_entity.pdbx_description
1 polymer ?
#
loop_
_entity_poly.entity_id
_entity_poly.type
_entity_poly.pdbx_seq_one_letter_code
_entity_poly.pdbx_strand_id
1 'polypeptide(L)' 'LQARFLGNEYQPSQRKRKRKFGFLQRLRSKNGRKTLAARRQKGRRFLSH' A
#
# COMPACT_ATOMS: atom_id res chain seq x y z
N LEU A 1 23.36 -0.88 24.90
CA LEU A 1 22.20 -0.18 24.29
C LEU A 1 22.52 0.03 22.81
N GLN A 2 21.86 -0.68 21.90
CA GLN A 2 22.15 -0.56 20.48
C GLN A 2 21.57 0.75 19.95
N ALA A 3 22.44 1.60 19.38
CA ALA A 3 22.02 2.85 18.75
C ALA A 3 21.04 2.55 17.61
N ARG A 4 19.85 3.16 17.64
CA ARG A 4 18.90 3.11 16.54
C ARG A 4 19.33 4.16 15.52
N PHE A 5 19.90 3.73 14.40
CA PHE A 5 20.10 4.61 13.25
C PHE A 5 18.76 4.81 12.55
N LEU A 6 18.25 6.04 12.58
CA LEU A 6 17.03 6.44 11.86
C LEU A 6 17.31 6.46 10.34
N GLY A 7 16.27 6.24 9.53
CA GLY A 7 16.33 6.33 8.07
C GLY A 7 16.39 4.98 7.33
N ASN A 8 16.38 3.85 8.05
CA ASN A 8 16.33 2.51 7.47
C ASN A 8 14.99 1.80 7.67
N GLU A 9 13.91 2.52 7.98
CA GLU A 9 12.60 1.96 8.30
C GLU A 9 11.97 1.26 7.08
N TYR A 10 12.23 1.79 5.88
CA TYR A 10 11.80 1.16 4.65
C TYR A 10 12.78 0.07 4.21
N GLN A 11 12.45 -1.17 4.56
CA GLN A 11 13.14 -2.36 4.05
C GLN A 11 12.28 -3.01 2.95
N PRO A 12 12.66 -2.86 1.66
CA PRO A 12 11.81 -3.26 0.55
C PRO A 12 11.67 -4.79 0.50
N SER A 13 10.43 -5.25 0.41
CA SER A 13 10.14 -6.65 0.11
C SER A 13 8.86 -6.75 -0.69
N GLN A 14 8.97 -7.35 -1.89
CA GLN A 14 7.87 -7.40 -2.86
C GLN A 14 6.66 -8.13 -2.30
N ARG A 15 6.89 -9.27 -1.62
CA ARG A 15 5.85 -10.05 -0.95
C ARG A 15 5.09 -9.23 0.09
N LYS A 16 5.79 -8.51 0.99
CA LYS A 16 5.13 -7.68 2.02
C LYS A 16 4.39 -6.51 1.36
N ARG A 17 4.99 -5.86 0.35
CA ARG A 17 4.38 -4.74 -0.38
C ARG A 17 3.06 -5.14 -1.04
N LYS A 18 3.04 -6.24 -1.80
CA LYS A 18 1.82 -6.70 -2.48
C LYS A 18 0.75 -7.20 -1.52
N ARG A 19 1.12 -7.92 -0.45
CA ARG A 19 0.16 -8.36 0.59
C ARG A 19 -0.47 -7.19 1.34
N LYS A 20 0.31 -6.16 1.68
CA LYS A 20 -0.20 -5.00 2.44
C LYS A 20 -0.93 -3.98 1.57
N PHE A 21 -0.44 -3.72 0.36
CA PHE A 21 -0.87 -2.57 -0.43
C PHE A 21 -1.34 -2.88 -1.85
N GLY A 22 -1.32 -4.14 -2.26
CA GLY A 22 -1.74 -4.56 -3.61
C GLY A 22 -3.25 -4.45 -3.85
N PHE A 23 -3.64 -4.57 -5.11
CA PHE A 23 -5.01 -4.36 -5.56
C PHE A 23 -6.02 -5.31 -4.89
N LEU A 24 -5.70 -6.61 -4.86
CA LEU A 24 -6.54 -7.63 -4.23
C LEU A 24 -6.76 -7.36 -2.75
N GLN A 25 -5.74 -6.86 -2.04
CA GLN A 25 -5.86 -6.48 -0.64
C GLN A 25 -6.83 -5.30 -0.46
N ARG A 26 -6.84 -4.34 -1.39
CA ARG A 26 -7.82 -3.24 -1.37
C ARG A 26 -9.23 -3.74 -1.64
N LEU A 27 -9.42 -4.66 -2.58
CA LEU A 27 -10.75 -5.23 -2.89
C LEU A 27 -11.37 -6.00 -1.72
N ARG A 28 -10.55 -6.67 -0.90
CA ARG A 28 -11.03 -7.52 0.20
C ARG A 28 -11.87 -6.77 1.24
N SER A 29 -11.60 -5.49 1.49
CA SER A 29 -12.26 -4.71 2.53
C SER A 29 -13.22 -3.66 1.96
N LYS A 30 -14.26 -3.30 2.72
CA LYS A 30 -15.18 -2.21 2.34
C LYS A 30 -14.43 -0.89 2.14
N ASN A 31 -13.50 -0.57 3.05
CA ASN A 31 -12.72 0.67 2.98
C ASN A 31 -11.74 0.68 1.81
N GLY A 32 -11.07 -0.45 1.52
CA GLY A 32 -10.18 -0.54 0.38
C GLY A 32 -10.92 -0.39 -0.96
N ARG A 33 -12.14 -0.92 -1.09
CA ARG A 33 -13.01 -0.68 -2.25
C ARG A 33 -13.35 0.80 -2.40
N LYS A 34 -13.67 1.51 -1.30
CA LYS A 34 -13.86 2.97 -1.32
C LYS A 34 -12.61 3.72 -1.78
N THR A 35 -11.43 3.34 -1.31
CA THR A 35 -10.16 3.92 -1.78
C THR A 35 -9.97 3.74 -3.28
N LEU A 36 -10.25 2.54 -3.82
CA LEU A 36 -10.14 2.29 -5.26
C LEU A 36 -11.12 3.16 -6.06
N ALA A 37 -12.37 3.27 -5.61
CA ALA A 37 -13.39 4.10 -6.26
C ALA A 37 -12.96 5.59 -6.29
N ALA A 38 -12.51 6.13 -5.17
CA ALA A 38 -12.03 7.52 -5.10
C ALA A 38 -10.81 7.76 -6.00
N ARG A 39 -9.88 6.78 -6.08
CA ARG A 39 -8.71 6.88 -6.98
C ARG A 39 -9.10 6.82 -8.46
N ARG A 40 -10.10 6.03 -8.82
CA ARG A 40 -10.67 5.99 -10.18
C ARG A 40 -11.34 7.31 -10.54
N GLN A 41 -12.18 7.84 -9.65
CA GLN A 41 -12.84 9.14 -9.84
C GLN A 41 -11.81 10.28 -10.02
N LYS A 42 -10.70 10.23 -9.29
CA LYS A 42 -9.59 11.19 -9.46
C LYS A 42 -8.78 10.99 -10.76
N GLY A 43 -8.98 9.90 -11.50
CA GLY A 43 -8.22 9.60 -12.71
C GLY A 43 -6.78 9.16 -12.46
N ARG A 44 -6.49 8.52 -11.31
CA ARG A 44 -5.13 8.03 -11.03
C ARG A 44 -4.76 6.90 -12.00
N ARG A 45 -3.67 7.06 -12.76
CA ARG A 45 -3.09 6.03 -13.64
C ARG A 45 -2.84 4.69 -12.91
N PHE A 46 -2.42 4.75 -11.66
CA PHE A 46 -2.20 3.56 -10.81
C PHE A 46 -3.08 3.61 -9.56
N LEU A 47 -3.88 2.57 -9.34
CA LEU A 47 -4.85 2.52 -8.23
C LEU A 47 -4.27 1.92 -6.94
N SER A 48 -3.29 1.03 -7.04
CA SER A 48 -2.59 0.41 -5.92
C SER A 48 -1.16 0.06 -6.31
N HIS A 49 -0.43 -0.55 -5.38
CA HIS A 49 0.88 -1.13 -5.68
C HIS A 49 0.80 -2.35 -6.59
#